data_AF-A0A139WTA9-F1
#
_entry.id   AF-A0A139WTA9-F1
#
_cell.length_a   1.000
_cell.length_b   1.000
_cell.length_c   1.000
_cell.angle_alpha   90.00
_cell.angle_beta   90.00
_cell.angle_gamma   90.00
#
_symmetry.space_group_name_H-M   'P 1'
#
loop_
_entity.id
_entity.type
_entity.pdbx_description
1 polymer ?
#
loop_
_entity_poly.entity_id
_entity_poly.type
_entity_poly.pdbx_seq_one_letter_code
_entity_poly.pdbx_strand_id
1 'polypeptide(L)'
;MLNDNEFQELVEDLSSSDVSIRVATLKTLYQDPSQDERVLPHLEALLNDTTPCIVMLPYRFGEIRWLAAKALVAERAALGHGEPVRMHNVVRPFDTEEFALLAASAGVKSRGGVEGVLEALATLREMGELPLLVTLNFLIQP
;
A
#
# COMPACT_ATOMS: atom_id res chain seq x y z
N MET A 1 18.55 -12.89 3.93
CA MET A 1 19.51 -11.77 3.86
C MET A 1 20.00 -11.63 2.44
N LEU A 2 19.86 -10.43 1.88
CA LEU A 2 20.15 -10.12 0.48
C LEU A 2 21.62 -9.78 0.27
N ASN A 3 22.16 -10.07 -0.92
CA ASN A 3 23.42 -9.48 -1.34
C ASN A 3 23.24 -8.00 -1.75
N ASP A 4 24.33 -7.27 -1.97
CA ASP A 4 24.25 -5.84 -2.24
C ASP A 4 23.52 -5.50 -3.54
N ASN A 5 23.65 -6.32 -4.59
CA ASN A 5 22.92 -6.10 -5.84
C ASN A 5 21.42 -6.35 -5.67
N GLU A 6 21.06 -7.47 -5.03
CA GLU A 6 19.65 -7.78 -4.71
C GLU A 6 19.00 -6.70 -3.84
N PHE A 7 19.75 -6.15 -2.88
CA PHE A 7 19.29 -5.04 -2.06
C PHE A 7 19.08 -3.76 -2.89
N GLN A 8 20.00 -3.41 -3.79
CA GLN A 8 19.82 -2.24 -4.65
C GLN A 8 18.61 -2.41 -5.60
N GLU A 9 18.46 -3.56 -6.23
CA GLU A 9 17.31 -3.86 -7.10
C GLU A 9 15.99 -3.73 -6.32
N LEU A 10 15.93 -4.28 -5.10
CA LEU A 10 14.76 -4.15 -4.25
C LEU A 10 14.43 -2.69 -3.91
N VAL A 11 15.44 -1.88 -3.59
CA VAL A 11 15.25 -0.45 -3.26
C VAL A 11 14.81 0.35 -4.49
N GLU A 12 15.35 0.06 -5.67
CA GLU A 12 14.94 0.65 -6.94
C GLU A 12 13.47 0.34 -7.23
N ASP A 13 13.06 -0.91 -7.05
CA ASP A 13 11.68 -1.35 -7.22
C ASP A 13 10.71 -0.68 -6.23
N LEU A 14 11.09 -0.60 -4.95
CA LEU A 14 10.30 0.09 -3.91
C LEU A 14 10.17 1.59 -4.16
N SER A 15 11.12 2.18 -4.88
CA SER A 15 11.17 3.61 -5.23
C SER A 15 10.71 3.91 -6.66
N SER A 16 10.28 2.88 -7.41
CA SER A 16 9.90 3.00 -8.81
C SER A 16 8.77 4.00 -9.00
N SER A 17 8.82 4.80 -10.07
CA SER A 17 7.71 5.68 -10.45
C SER A 17 6.49 4.88 -10.92
N ASP A 18 6.68 3.64 -11.37
CA ASP A 18 5.60 2.72 -11.72
C ASP A 18 5.00 2.09 -10.46
N VAL A 19 3.74 2.47 -10.19
CA VAL A 19 2.95 1.95 -9.07
C VAL A 19 2.81 0.43 -9.13
N SER A 20 2.74 -0.16 -10.32
CA SER A 20 2.58 -1.61 -10.48
C SER A 20 3.80 -2.36 -10.00
N ILE A 21 5.00 -1.83 -10.26
CA ILE A 21 6.27 -2.38 -9.73
C ILE A 21 6.26 -2.29 -8.21
N ARG A 22 5.99 -1.10 -7.63
CA ARG A 22 5.92 -0.94 -6.16
C ARG A 22 4.93 -1.91 -5.53
N VAL A 23 3.73 -2.06 -6.11
CA VAL A 23 2.69 -2.98 -5.64
C VAL A 23 3.17 -4.43 -5.68
N ALA A 24 3.79 -4.86 -6.78
CA ALA A 24 4.29 -6.23 -6.93
C ALA A 24 5.36 -6.53 -5.89
N THR A 25 6.34 -5.64 -5.76
CA THR A 25 7.46 -5.78 -4.81
C THR A 25 6.99 -5.81 -3.36
N LEU A 26 6.07 -4.93 -2.96
CA LEU A 26 5.48 -4.94 -1.61
C LEU A 26 4.65 -6.21 -1.34
N LYS A 27 3.95 -6.74 -2.34
CA LYS A 27 3.23 -8.01 -2.20
C LYS A 27 4.18 -9.18 -2.04
N THR A 28 5.28 -9.21 -2.78
CA THR A 28 6.36 -10.20 -2.61
C THR A 28 6.92 -10.14 -1.20
N LEU A 29 7.34 -8.96 -0.70
CA LEU A 29 7.90 -8.82 0.65
C LEU A 29 6.92 -9.20 1.77
N TYR A 30 5.62 -8.92 1.60
CA TYR A 30 4.61 -9.35 2.56
C TYR A 30 4.45 -10.88 2.60
N GLN A 31 4.67 -11.57 1.47
CA GLN A 31 4.55 -13.03 1.37
C GLN A 31 5.84 -13.77 1.75
N ASP A 32 6.98 -13.21 1.36
CA ASP A 32 8.32 -13.77 1.57
C ASP A 32 9.28 -12.64 2.00
N PRO A 33 9.39 -12.38 3.32
CA PRO A 33 10.27 -11.34 3.83
C PRO A 33 11.75 -11.64 3.57
N SER A 34 12.49 -10.61 3.17
CA SER A 34 13.93 -10.67 2.87
C SER A 34 14.81 -10.97 4.08
N GLN A 35 14.32 -10.65 5.29
CA GLN A 35 15.07 -10.72 6.55
C GLN A 35 16.37 -9.89 6.49
N ASP A 36 16.29 -8.69 5.91
CA ASP A 36 17.40 -7.75 5.83
C ASP A 36 17.00 -6.42 6.48
N GLU A 37 17.63 -6.08 7.62
CA GLU A 37 17.34 -4.86 8.37
C GLU A 37 17.46 -3.59 7.51
N ARG A 38 18.29 -3.60 6.47
CA ARG A 38 18.49 -2.46 5.57
C ARG A 38 17.22 -2.07 4.82
N VAL A 39 16.26 -2.99 4.69
CA VAL A 39 14.98 -2.76 3.98
C VAL A 39 13.99 -1.94 4.81
N LEU A 40 14.07 -1.99 6.15
CA LEU A 40 13.09 -1.38 7.05
C LEU A 40 12.90 0.14 6.81
N PRO A 41 13.94 0.97 6.68
CA PRO A 41 13.77 2.40 6.45
C PRO A 41 13.06 2.73 5.13
N HIS A 42 13.24 1.89 4.10
CA HIS A 42 12.58 2.08 2.80
C HIS A 42 11.07 1.75 2.90
N LEU A 43 10.71 0.71 3.65
CA LEU A 43 9.31 0.40 3.93
C LEU A 43 8.64 1.45 4.83
N GLU A 44 9.35 1.98 5.81
CA GLU A 44 8.88 3.06 6.68
C GLU A 44 8.60 4.35 5.91
N ALA A 45 9.45 4.71 4.95
CA ALA A 45 9.23 5.86 4.08
C ALA A 45 7.91 5.74 3.29
N LEU A 46 7.57 4.54 2.82
CA LEU A 46 6.35 4.26 2.07
C LEU A 46 5.06 4.29 2.91
N LEU A 47 5.13 4.37 4.24
CA LEU A 47 3.94 4.54 5.10
C LEU A 47 3.20 5.87 4.86
N ASN A 48 3.87 6.83 4.20
CA ASN A 48 3.30 8.11 3.80
C ASN A 48 2.89 8.15 2.31
N ASP A 49 3.14 7.09 1.53
CA ASP A 49 2.76 7.05 0.11
C ASP A 49 1.23 6.81 -0.01
N THR A 50 0.53 7.88 -0.40
CA THR A 50 -0.93 7.91 -0.61
C THR A 50 -1.33 7.59 -2.04
N THR A 51 -0.40 7.15 -2.88
CA THR A 51 -0.69 6.81 -4.28
C THR A 51 -1.75 5.71 -4.35
N PRO A 52 -2.88 5.91 -5.06
CA PRO A 52 -3.91 4.90 -5.22
C PRO A 52 -3.41 3.63 -5.91
N CYS A 53 -3.82 2.47 -5.42
CA CYS A 53 -3.45 1.19 -5.99
C CYS A 53 -4.49 0.09 -5.71
N ILE A 54 -4.28 -1.10 -6.29
CA ILE A 54 -5.03 -2.31 -5.95
C ILE A 54 -4.29 -3.08 -4.85
N VAL A 55 -4.88 -3.12 -3.66
CA VAL A 55 -4.26 -3.75 -2.50
C VAL A 55 -4.49 -5.27 -2.46
N MET A 56 -5.58 -5.80 -3.03
CA MET A 56 -5.82 -7.25 -3.15
C MET A 56 -6.85 -7.62 -4.23
N LEU A 57 -6.94 -8.91 -4.55
CA LEU A 57 -7.95 -9.52 -5.41
C LEU A 57 -8.97 -10.34 -4.58
N PRO A 58 -10.27 -10.40 -4.97
CA PRO A 58 -10.94 -9.58 -5.99
C PRO A 58 -10.76 -8.08 -5.72
N TYR A 59 -10.82 -7.24 -6.76
CA TYR A 59 -10.33 -5.85 -6.70
C TYR A 59 -10.79 -5.11 -5.45
N ARG A 60 -9.81 -4.82 -4.59
CA ARG A 60 -9.92 -3.86 -3.50
C ARG A 60 -8.94 -2.73 -3.77
N PHE A 61 -9.47 -1.51 -3.78
CA PHE A 61 -8.70 -0.30 -4.00
C PHE A 61 -8.28 0.30 -2.67
N GLY A 62 -7.11 0.91 -2.64
CA GLY A 62 -6.53 1.54 -1.45
C GLY A 62 -5.32 2.38 -1.83
N GLU A 63 -4.38 2.53 -0.89
CA GLU A 63 -3.14 3.32 -1.06
C GLU A 63 -1.90 2.43 -0.86
N ILE A 64 -0.75 2.80 -1.46
CA ILE A 64 0.53 2.09 -1.30
C ILE A 64 0.90 1.86 0.17
N ARG A 65 0.71 2.85 1.04
CA ARG A 65 0.97 2.75 2.49
C ARG A 65 0.29 1.56 3.17
N TRP A 66 -0.82 1.03 2.62
CA TRP A 66 -1.45 -0.18 3.14
C TRP A 66 -0.59 -1.42 2.91
N LEU A 67 0.00 -1.55 1.72
CA LEU A 67 0.90 -2.64 1.37
C LEU A 67 2.25 -2.48 2.07
N ALA A 68 2.75 -1.25 2.18
CA ALA A 68 3.96 -0.94 2.92
C ALA A 68 3.86 -1.34 4.39
N ALA A 69 2.73 -1.03 5.06
CA ALA A 69 2.52 -1.45 6.44
C ALA A 69 2.49 -2.98 6.61
N LYS A 70 1.89 -3.70 5.66
CA LYS A 70 1.89 -5.17 5.66
C LYS A 70 3.29 -5.75 5.48
N ALA A 71 4.04 -5.25 4.50
CA ALA A 71 5.41 -5.67 4.25
C ALA A 71 6.33 -5.36 5.45
N LEU A 72 6.19 -4.17 6.05
CA LEU A 72 6.98 -3.77 7.22
C LEU A 72 6.70 -4.66 8.42
N VAL A 73 5.43 -5.01 8.67
CA VAL A 73 5.07 -5.96 9.74
C VAL A 73 5.65 -7.34 9.46
N ALA A 74 5.60 -7.81 8.22
CA ALA A 74 6.14 -9.11 7.83
C ALA A 74 7.67 -9.17 7.99
N GLU A 75 8.39 -8.14 7.54
CA GLU A 75 9.85 -8.02 7.74
C GLU A 75 10.22 -7.94 9.21
N ARG A 76 9.54 -7.09 9.98
CA ARG A 76 9.76 -6.99 11.43
C ARG A 76 9.56 -8.33 12.12
N ALA A 77 8.49 -9.06 11.80
CA ALA A 77 8.24 -10.38 12.35
C ALA A 77 9.36 -11.36 12.01
N ALA A 78 9.81 -11.39 10.74
CA ALA A 78 10.86 -12.29 10.28
C ALA A 78 12.24 -11.97 10.89
N LEU A 79 12.49 -10.71 11.25
CA LEU A 79 13.68 -10.25 11.98
C LEU A 79 13.55 -10.40 13.51
N GLY A 80 12.39 -10.82 14.03
CA GLY A 80 12.13 -10.99 15.47
C GLY A 80 11.79 -9.69 16.22
N HIS A 81 11.48 -8.61 15.51
CA HIS A 81 10.96 -7.37 16.09
C HIS A 81 9.49 -7.54 16.50
N GLY A 82 9.05 -6.84 17.54
CA GLY A 82 7.70 -6.95 18.12
C GLY A 82 6.82 -5.72 17.89
N GLU A 83 7.38 -4.67 17.30
CA GLU A 83 6.78 -3.35 17.22
C GLU A 83 5.68 -3.29 16.15
N PRO A 84 4.42 -3.02 16.52
CA PRO A 84 3.34 -2.89 15.55
C PRO A 84 3.53 -1.66 14.67
N VAL A 85 2.95 -1.69 13.47
CA VAL A 85 2.90 -0.53 12.58
C VAL A 85 1.58 0.20 12.82
N ARG A 86 1.68 1.45 13.26
CA ARG A 86 0.53 2.31 13.54
C ARG A 86 0.37 3.35 12.44
N MET A 87 -0.81 3.40 11.85
CA MET A 87 -1.14 4.39 10.83
C MET A 87 -2.38 5.19 11.19
N HIS A 88 -2.42 6.44 10.76
CA HIS A 88 -3.52 7.38 11.01
C HIS A 88 -4.10 7.89 9.68
N ASN A 89 -5.40 8.14 9.63
CA ASN A 89 -6.09 8.68 8.46
C ASN A 89 -5.77 7.89 7.17
N VAL A 90 -5.90 6.56 7.27
CA VAL A 90 -5.61 5.62 6.17
C VAL A 90 -6.89 5.38 5.39
N VAL A 91 -6.82 5.38 4.06
CA VAL A 91 -7.96 4.92 3.26
C VAL A 91 -8.25 3.45 3.57
N ARG A 92 -9.45 3.14 4.04
CA ARG A 92 -9.92 1.77 4.19
C ARG A 92 -10.02 1.14 2.80
N PRO A 93 -9.52 -0.08 2.56
CA PRO A 93 -9.77 -0.76 1.30
C PRO A 93 -11.27 -0.95 1.03
N PHE A 94 -11.70 -0.67 -0.19
CA PHE A 94 -13.08 -0.82 -0.64
C PHE A 94 -13.12 -1.45 -2.03
N ASP A 95 -14.26 -2.04 -2.41
CA ASP A 95 -14.43 -2.68 -3.72
C ASP A 95 -14.96 -1.74 -4.80
N THR A 96 -15.16 -2.30 -6.00
CA THR A 96 -15.69 -1.59 -7.16
C THR A 96 -17.10 -1.03 -6.96
N GLU A 97 -17.94 -1.70 -6.17
CA GLU A 97 -19.32 -1.24 -5.91
C GLU A 97 -19.29 -0.02 -4.99
N GLU A 98 -18.54 -0.11 -3.90
CA GLU A 98 -18.29 1.02 -3.00
C GLU A 98 -17.66 2.21 -3.75
N PHE A 99 -16.69 1.94 -4.63
CA PHE A 99 -16.10 2.97 -5.49
C PHE A 99 -17.16 3.68 -6.35
N ALA A 100 -18.04 2.92 -7.03
CA ALA A 100 -19.04 3.48 -7.91
C ALA A 100 -20.00 4.42 -7.15
N LEU A 101 -20.37 4.06 -5.93
CA LEU A 101 -21.20 4.89 -5.05
C LEU A 101 -20.48 6.18 -4.65
N LEU A 102 -19.22 6.09 -4.23
CA LEU A 102 -18.40 7.25 -3.84
C LEU A 102 -18.20 8.23 -5.00
N ALA A 103 -17.85 7.69 -6.18
CA ALA A 103 -17.66 8.50 -7.38
C ALA A 103 -18.96 9.22 -7.77
N ALA A 104 -20.09 8.51 -7.75
CA ALA A 104 -21.39 9.10 -8.05
C ALA A 104 -21.80 10.18 -7.04
N SER A 105 -21.61 9.95 -5.73
CA SER A 105 -21.98 10.93 -4.70
C SER A 105 -21.14 12.21 -4.77
N ALA A 106 -19.86 12.08 -5.16
CA ALA A 106 -18.95 13.22 -5.32
C ALA A 106 -19.01 13.86 -6.73
N GLY A 107 -19.82 13.32 -7.65
CA GLY A 107 -19.89 13.81 -9.04
C GLY A 107 -18.63 13.55 -9.86
N VAL A 108 -17.77 12.63 -9.43
CA VAL A 108 -16.52 12.25 -10.11
C VAL A 108 -16.83 11.20 -11.18
N LYS A 109 -16.35 11.43 -12.40
CA LYS A 109 -16.47 10.48 -13.51
C LYS A 109 -15.22 9.62 -13.61
N SER A 110 -15.40 8.31 -13.76
CA SER A 110 -14.32 7.39 -14.13
C SER A 110 -14.31 7.16 -15.64
N ARG A 111 -13.11 7.06 -16.21
CA ARG A 111 -12.92 6.68 -17.63
C ARG A 111 -13.16 5.19 -17.89
N GLY A 112 -13.43 4.40 -16.84
CA GLY A 112 -13.52 2.95 -16.91
C GLY A 112 -12.14 2.28 -16.96
N GLY A 113 -12.11 0.95 -16.83
CA GLY A 113 -10.88 0.19 -16.67
C GLY A 113 -10.18 0.46 -15.33
N VAL A 114 -9.08 -0.26 -15.07
CA VAL A 114 -8.35 -0.11 -13.79
C VAL A 114 -7.71 1.28 -13.68
N GLU A 115 -7.02 1.74 -14.71
CA GLU A 115 -6.36 3.05 -14.72
C GLU A 115 -7.36 4.19 -14.48
N GLY A 116 -8.49 4.19 -15.19
CA GLY A 116 -9.52 5.20 -15.01
C GLY A 116 -10.21 5.16 -13.65
N VAL A 117 -10.19 4.02 -12.95
CA VAL A 117 -10.62 3.94 -11.55
C VAL A 117 -9.56 4.54 -10.63
N LEU A 118 -8.29 4.18 -10.79
CA LEU A 118 -7.19 4.71 -9.96
C LEU A 118 -7.03 6.23 -10.07
N GLU A 119 -7.25 6.80 -11.26
CA GLU A 119 -7.27 8.26 -11.45
C GLU A 119 -8.43 8.93 -10.71
N ALA A 120 -9.64 8.38 -10.84
CA ALA A 120 -10.81 8.89 -10.11
C ALA A 120 -10.62 8.79 -8.60
N LEU A 121 -9.90 7.77 -8.12
CA LEU A 121 -9.54 7.62 -6.72
C LEU A 121 -8.56 8.69 -6.24
N ALA A 122 -7.58 9.07 -7.06
CA ALA A 122 -6.70 10.19 -6.73
C ALA A 122 -7.51 11.48 -6.54
N THR A 123 -8.46 11.76 -7.44
CA THR A 123 -9.37 12.90 -7.31
C THR A 123 -10.22 12.84 -6.04
N LEU A 124 -10.86 11.69 -5.75
CA LEU A 124 -11.65 11.52 -4.53
C LEU A 124 -10.80 11.68 -3.25
N ARG A 125 -9.53 11.27 -3.29
CA ARG A 125 -8.59 11.45 -2.18
C ARG A 125 -8.33 12.92 -1.91
N GLU A 126 -8.05 13.70 -2.95
CA GLU A 126 -7.82 15.15 -2.86
C GLU A 126 -9.05 15.90 -2.35
N MET A 127 -10.25 15.42 -2.70
CA MET A 127 -11.52 15.96 -2.20
C MET A 127 -11.82 15.59 -0.74
N GLY A 128 -11.10 14.63 -0.16
CA GLY A 128 -11.38 14.13 1.19
C GLY A 128 -12.60 13.20 1.29
N GLU A 129 -13.06 12.66 0.16
CA GLU A 129 -14.29 11.86 0.04
C GLU A 129 -14.05 10.35 0.22
N LEU A 130 -12.80 9.92 0.38
CA LEU A 130 -12.48 8.51 0.60
C LEU A 130 -12.74 8.06 2.04
N PRO A 131 -13.16 6.80 2.26
CA PRO A 131 -13.43 6.28 3.59
C PRO A 131 -12.12 6.14 4.38
N LEU A 132 -12.01 6.85 5.51
CA LEU A 132 -10.80 6.84 6.34
C LEU A 132 -10.98 5.99 7.61
N LEU A 133 -9.92 5.28 7.98
CA LEU A 133 -9.71 4.74 9.31
C LEU A 133 -8.89 5.75 10.11
N VAL A 134 -9.43 6.22 11.25
CA VAL A 134 -8.79 7.19 12.14
C VAL A 134 -7.48 6.64 12.69
N THR A 135 -7.49 5.38 13.12
CA THR A 135 -6.31 4.66 13.59
C THR A 135 -6.39 3.21 13.12
N LEU A 136 -5.27 2.71 12.62
CA LEU A 136 -5.11 1.31 12.22
C LEU A 136 -3.78 0.77 12.74
N ASN A 137 -3.85 -0.39 13.38
CA ASN A 137 -2.68 -1.11 13.88
C ASN A 137 -2.51 -2.40 13.08
N PHE A 138 -1.40 -2.54 12.38
CA PHE A 138 -0.97 -3.83 11.86
C PHE A 138 -0.16 -4.52 12.96
N LEU A 139 -0.72 -5.61 13.46
CA LEU A 139 -0.10 -6.43 14.50
C LEU A 139 0.73 -7.53 13.85
N ILE A 140 1.90 -7.78 14.41
CA ILE A 140 2.70 -8.97 14.10
C ILE A 140 1.88 -10.18 14.56
N GLN A 141 1.57 -11.08 13.63
CA GLN A 141 0.94 -12.36 13.96
C GLN A 141 2.05 -13.35 14.36
N PRO A 142 1.85 -14.12 15.45
CA PRO A 142 2.83 -15.09 15.94
C PRO A 142 3.04 -16.28 15.01
#